data_AF-A0A0S8KQ14-F1
#
_entry.id   AF-A0A0S8KQ14-F1
#
_cell.length_a   1.000
_cell.length_b   1.000
_cell.length_c   1.000
_cell.angle_alpha   90.00
_cell.angle_beta   90.00
_cell.angle_gamma   90.00
#
_symmetry.space_group_name_H-M   'P 1'
#
loop_
_entity.id
_entity.type
_entity.pdbx_description
1 polymer ?
#
loop_
_entity_poly.entity_id
_entity_poly.type
_entity_poly.pdbx_seq_one_letter_code
_entity_poly.pdbx_strand_id
1 'polypeptide(L)' 'MKEIPLTNGQSAKVDDEDYEWLSRYSWYAYYDPQRGMTYAAHDTRSGRRVFMHDVIMGLDTLEDEPLN' A
#
# COMPACT_ATOMS: atom_id res chain seq x y z
N MET A 1 10.43 -8.05 10.94
CA MET A 1 8.98 -7.86 10.69
C MET A 1 8.48 -6.65 11.48
N LYS A 2 7.81 -5.72 10.79
CA LYS A 2 7.21 -4.51 11.34
C LYS A 2 5.74 -4.42 10.96
N GLU A 3 5.02 -3.57 11.67
CA GLU A 3 3.63 -3.26 11.38
C GLU A 3 3.50 -1.81 10.90
N ILE A 4 2.84 -1.63 9.77
CA ILE A 4 2.43 -0.33 9.27
C ILE A 4 0.99 -0.09 9.70
N PRO A 5 0.72 0.94 10.53
CA PRO A 5 -0.63 1.24 10.94
C PRO A 5 -1.46 1.71 9.74
N LEU A 6 -2.66 1.17 9.61
CA LEU A 6 -3.67 1.56 8.64
C LEU A 6 -4.82 2.28 9.35
N THR A 7 -5.71 2.85 8.55
CA THR A 7 -6.98 3.38 9.08
C THR A 7 -7.87 2.27 9.66
N ASN A 8 -8.85 2.66 10.47
CA ASN A 8 -9.79 1.76 11.14
C ASN A 8 -9.15 0.77 12.14
N GLY A 9 -7.98 1.12 12.71
CA GLY A 9 -7.31 0.30 13.73
C GLY A 9 -6.67 -0.98 13.19
N GLN A 10 -6.53 -1.10 11.87
CA GLN A 10 -5.85 -2.22 11.22
C GLN A 10 -4.36 -1.93 11.07
N SER A 11 -3.55 -2.97 10.88
CA SER A 11 -2.14 -2.84 10.56
C SER A 11 -1.73 -3.87 9.50
N ALA A 12 -0.79 -3.51 8.63
CA ALA A 12 -0.17 -4.41 7.67
C ALA A 12 1.18 -4.89 8.21
N LYS A 13 1.41 -6.20 8.17
CA LYS A 13 2.69 -6.81 8.55
C LYS A 13 3.60 -6.90 7.34
N VAL A 14 4.79 -6.35 7.47
CA VAL A 14 5.82 -6.32 6.42
C VAL A 14 7.18 -6.69 7.00
N ASP A 15 8.14 -7.06 6.15
CA ASP A 15 9.50 -7.29 6.61
C ASP A 15 10.23 -5.97 6.90
N ASP A 16 11.35 -6.05 7.63
CA ASP A 16 12.06 -4.84 8.07
C ASP A 16 12.63 -4.06 6.87
N GLU A 17 13.05 -4.78 5.83
CA GLU A 17 13.51 -4.21 4.55
C GLU A 17 12.37 -3.42 3.87
N ASP A 18 11.16 -3.98 3.85
CA ASP A 18 10.03 -3.33 3.19
C ASP A 18 9.49 -2.14 3.97
N TYR A 19 9.57 -2.22 5.30
CA TYR A 19 9.04 -1.19 6.18
C TYR A 19 9.67 0.18 5.94
N GLU A 20 10.99 0.26 5.73
CA GLU A 20 11.70 1.53 5.58
C GLU A 20 11.24 2.34 4.37
N TRP A 21 10.83 1.68 3.29
CA TRP A 21 10.32 2.34 2.10
C TRP A 21 8.80 2.54 2.18
N LEU A 22 8.04 1.55 2.63
CA LEU A 22 6.57 1.62 2.73
C LEU A 22 6.09 2.63 3.76
N SER A 23 6.77 2.74 4.91
CA SER A 23 6.38 3.65 6.00
C SER A 23 6.43 5.14 5.62
N ARG A 24 7.02 5.48 4.47
CA ARG A 24 7.06 6.84 3.93
C ARG A 24 5.73 7.29 3.33
N TYR A 25 4.83 6.34 3.03
CA TYR A 25 3.57 6.60 2.36
C TYR A 25 2.39 6.46 3.32
N SER A 26 1.33 7.22 3.08
CA SER A 26 0.11 7.18 3.89
C SER A 26 -0.81 6.05 3.44
N TRP A 27 -0.70 4.90 4.10
CA TRP A 27 -1.53 3.73 3.81
C TRP A 27 -2.86 3.77 4.56
N TYR A 28 -3.91 3.27 3.93
CA TYR A 28 -5.23 3.12 4.52
C TYR A 28 -5.80 1.74 4.24
N ALA A 29 -6.73 1.31 5.10
CA ALA A 29 -7.45 0.06 4.93
C ALA A 29 -8.57 0.25 3.91
N TYR A 30 -8.44 -0.37 2.74
CA TYR A 30 -9.45 -0.42 1.70
C TYR A 30 -10.18 -1.76 1.70
N TYR A 31 -11.48 -1.74 1.96
CA TYR A 31 -12.31 -2.93 1.84
C TYR A 31 -12.76 -3.12 0.39
N ASP A 32 -12.35 -4.23 -0.22
CA ASP A 32 -12.82 -4.64 -1.53
C ASP A 32 -14.09 -5.50 -1.38
N PRO A 33 -15.27 -4.98 -1.78
CA PRO A 33 -16.53 -5.71 -1.65
C PRO A 33 -16.65 -6.89 -2.61
N GLN A 34 -15.89 -6.92 -3.72
CA GLN A 34 -15.93 -8.04 -4.66
C GLN A 34 -15.16 -9.24 -4.14
N ARG A 35 -14.03 -9.00 -3.46
CA ARG A 35 -13.19 -10.04 -2.87
C ARG A 35 -13.53 -10.34 -1.41
N GLY A 36 -14.29 -9.46 -0.74
CA GLY A 36 -14.65 -9.59 0.67
C GLY A 36 -13.44 -9.48 1.60
N MET A 37 -12.42 -8.72 1.20
CA MET A 37 -11.14 -8.62 1.90
C MET A 37 -10.70 -7.17 2.02
N THR A 38 -9.96 -6.86 3.09
CA THR A 38 -9.33 -5.55 3.28
C THR A 38 -7.88 -5.60 2.80
N TYR A 39 -7.50 -4.59 2.02
CA TYR A 39 -6.15 -4.40 1.51
C TYR A 39 -5.56 -3.10 2.05
N ALA A 40 -4.25 -3.05 2.22
CA ALA A 40 -3.54 -1.80 2.43
C ALA A 40 -3.41 -1.08 1.08
N ALA A 41 -4.03 0.08 0.97
CA ALA A 41 -4.04 0.90 -0.24
C ALA A 41 -3.46 2.29 0.04
N HIS A 42 -2.96 2.91 -1.01
CA HIS A 42 -2.49 4.29 -1.03
C HIS A 42 -3.05 4.96 -2.29
N ASP A 43 -3.37 6.25 -2.21
CA ASP A 43 -3.75 7.03 -3.38
C ASP A 43 -2.56 7.89 -3.78
N THR A 44 -2.10 7.73 -5.02
CA THR A 44 -1.00 8.53 -5.56
C THR A 44 -1.47 9.95 -5.88
N ARG A 45 -0.54 10.85 -6.22
CA ARG A 45 -0.88 12.26 -6.50
C ARG A 45 -1.74 12.40 -7.76
N SER A 46 -1.65 11.45 -8.70
CA SER A 46 -2.51 11.39 -9.87
C SER A 46 -3.94 10.92 -9.58
N GLY A 47 -4.23 10.46 -8.35
CA GLY A 47 -5.50 9.87 -7.97
C GLY A 47 -5.60 8.38 -8.31
N ARG A 48 -4.50 7.73 -8.72
CA ARG A 48 -4.45 6.28 -8.89
C ARG A 48 -4.38 5.62 -7.52
N ARG A 49 -5.18 4.57 -7.33
CA ARG A 49 -5.08 3.70 -6.15
C ARG A 49 -4.08 2.60 -6.41
N VAL A 50 -3.15 2.42 -5.48
CA VAL A 50 -2.12 1.39 -5.50
C VAL A 50 -2.22 0.54 -4.24
N PHE A 51 -1.99 -0.77 -4.37
CA PHE A 51 -2.06 -1.70 -3.25
C PHE A 51 -0.67 -2.08 -2.78
N MET A 52 -0.44 -2.09 -1.46
CA MET A 52 0.85 -2.41 -0.85
C MET A 52 1.41 -3.74 -1.36
N HIS A 53 0.54 -4.73 -1.48
CA HIS A 53 0.90 -6.05 -1.95
C HIS A 53 1.41 -6.06 -3.39
N ASP A 54 0.75 -5.30 -4.28
CA ASP A 54 1.13 -5.21 -5.68
C ASP A 54 2.47 -4.50 -5.84
N VAL A 55 2.75 -3.48 -5.01
CA VAL A 55 4.05 -2.79 -5.04
C VAL A 55 5.18 -3.70 -4.54
N ILE A 56 4.97 -4.43 -3.45
CA ILE A 56 5.97 -5.41 -2.95
C ILE A 56 6.26 -6.48 -4.03
N MET A 57 5.24 -6.90 -4.77
CA MET A 57 5.39 -7.86 -5.87
C MET A 57 5.97 -7.26 -7.16
N GLY A 58 6.14 -5.94 -7.24
CA GLY A 58 6.55 -5.25 -8.47
C GLY A 58 5.49 -5.25 -9.57
N LEU A 59 4.22 -5.46 -9.22
CA LEU A 59 3.07 -5.42 -10.14
C LEU A 59 2.52 -3.99 -10.32
N ASP A 60 2.82 -3.09 -9.39
CA ASP A 60 2.46 -1.66 -9.45
C ASP A 60 3.59 -0.81 -8.86
N THR A 61 3.56 0.49 -9.10
CA THR A 61 4.57 1.45 -8.61
C THR A 61 3.91 2.58 -7.82
N LEU A 62 4.61 3.07 -6.80
CA LEU A 62 4.20 4.27 -6.03
C LEU A 62 4.54 5.58 -6.74
N GLU A 63 5.29 5.50 -7.83
CA GLU A 63 5.72 6.64 -8.62
C GLU A 63 4.72 6.87 -9.76
N ASP A 64 4.16 8.08 -9.80
CA ASP A 64 3.50 8.63 -10.99
C ASP A 64 4.56 9.20 -11.97
N GLU A 65 5.70 8.54 -12.13
CA GLU A 65 6.70 8.95 -13.12
C GLU A 65 6.13 8.65 -14.52
N PRO A 66 6.10 9.63 -15.45
CA PRO A 66 5.94 9.29 -16.84
C PRO A 66 7.12 8.39 -17.19
N LEU A 67 6.85 7.18 -17.68
CA LEU A 67 7.88 6.40 -18.39
C LEU A 67 8.36 7.29 -19.54
N ASN A 68 9.53 7.91 -19.34
CA ASN A 68 10.19 8.76 -20.33
C ASN A 68 10.66 7.90 -21.52
#